data_AF-A0A1Q7EE16-F1
#
_entry.id   AF-A0A1Q7EE16-F1
#
_cell.length_a   1.000
_cell.length_b   1.000
_cell.length_c   1.000
_cell.angle_alpha   90.00
_cell.angle_beta   90.00
_cell.angle_gamma   90.00
#
_symmetry.space_group_name_H-M   'P 1'
#
loop_
_entity.id
_entity.type
_entity.pdbx_description
1 polymer ?
#
loop_
_entity_poly.entity_id
_entity_poly.type
_entity_poly.pdbx_seq_one_letter_code
_entity_poly.pdbx_strand_id
1 'polypeptide(L)'
;MAFARFAFRDGPPVLVGHNIGFDIAFLERAGMPLGAERLDTADLASILLPSAASYALQRLAADAAITPDAAHRALDDAITSALVLGYLAKVARELPAAVLSEIAAFAELLGPGTAEFFKDAASVALVGAWADDARGVPRGAAGVARAAPSTPSSLQGGHWHAYLSDMRIARSSGSSRRRSSARSPKAARSWRRPERE
;
A
#
# COMPACT_ATOMS: atom_id res chain seq x y z
N MET A 1 -13.58 4.56 4.43
CA MET A 1 -12.10 4.57 4.51
C MET A 1 -11.63 4.40 3.09
N ALA A 2 -10.95 5.39 2.52
CA ALA A 2 -10.28 5.21 1.24
C ALA A 2 -9.20 4.12 1.40
N PHE A 3 -8.94 3.34 0.36
CA PHE A 3 -7.88 2.35 0.24
C PHE A 3 -8.10 1.06 1.05
N ALA A 4 -9.35 0.79 1.47
CA ALA A 4 -9.71 -0.38 2.29
C ALA A 4 -9.44 -1.73 1.59
N ARG A 5 -9.40 -1.77 0.25
CA ARG A 5 -9.09 -2.98 -0.52
C ARG A 5 -7.63 -3.41 -0.40
N PHE A 6 -6.71 -2.45 -0.21
CA PHE A 6 -5.26 -2.73 -0.11
C PHE A 6 -4.83 -3.05 1.34
N ALA A 7 -5.70 -2.83 2.32
CA ALA A 7 -5.52 -3.36 3.66
C ALA A 7 -5.90 -4.84 3.66
N PHE A 8 -5.01 -5.71 4.14
CA PHE A 8 -5.22 -7.16 4.23
C PHE A 8 -6.63 -7.47 4.80
N ARG A 9 -7.52 -7.99 3.96
CA ARG A 9 -8.90 -8.35 4.30
C ARG A 9 -9.25 -9.68 3.64
N ASP A 10 -10.44 -10.21 3.91
CA ASP A 10 -11.01 -11.51 3.47
C ASP A 10 -11.14 -11.72 1.94
N GLY A 11 -10.25 -11.17 1.13
CA GLY A 11 -10.16 -11.30 -0.33
C GLY A 11 -8.74 -11.63 -0.80
N PRO A 12 -8.54 -11.85 -2.11
CA PRO A 12 -7.22 -12.12 -2.66
C PRO A 12 -6.27 -10.94 -2.37
N PRO A 13 -5.03 -11.21 -1.93
CA PRO A 13 -4.09 -10.16 -1.56
C PRO A 13 -3.72 -9.35 -2.80
N VAL A 14 -3.63 -8.03 -2.64
CA VAL A 14 -2.97 -7.15 -3.63
C VAL A 14 -1.52 -6.99 -3.22
N LEU A 15 -0.60 -7.28 -4.12
CA LEU A 15 0.82 -7.02 -3.93
C LEU A 15 1.11 -5.54 -4.17
N VAL A 16 1.61 -4.88 -3.15
CA VAL A 16 2.00 -3.47 -3.20
C VAL A 16 3.50 -3.38 -3.09
N GLY A 17 4.10 -2.55 -3.94
CA GLY A 17 5.55 -2.34 -3.94
C GLY A 17 5.92 -1.12 -4.77
N HIS A 18 7.21 -0.96 -5.01
CA HIS A 18 7.74 0.14 -5.80
C HIS A 18 8.57 -0.44 -6.94
N ASN A 19 8.14 -0.19 -8.18
CA ASN A 19 8.63 -0.94 -9.34
C ASN A 19 8.43 -2.46 -9.15
N ILE A 20 7.26 -2.86 -8.64
CA ILE A 20 6.98 -4.20 -8.10
C ILE A 20 7.07 -5.30 -9.17
N GLY A 21 6.97 -4.94 -10.45
CA GLY A 21 7.21 -5.88 -11.55
C GLY A 21 8.60 -6.51 -11.49
N PHE A 22 9.60 -5.79 -10.98
CA PHE A 22 10.95 -6.32 -10.75
C PHE A 22 10.95 -7.45 -9.71
N ASP A 23 10.38 -7.21 -8.52
CA ASP A 23 10.33 -8.20 -7.44
C ASP A 23 9.51 -9.43 -7.84
N ILE A 24 8.38 -9.24 -8.51
CA ILE A 24 7.53 -10.32 -9.01
C ILE A 24 8.32 -11.21 -9.98
N ALA A 25 9.05 -10.61 -10.94
CA ALA A 25 9.85 -11.38 -11.88
C ALA A 25 10.95 -12.21 -11.19
N PHE A 26 11.54 -11.71 -10.10
CA PHE A 26 12.48 -12.48 -9.27
C PHE A 26 11.80 -13.66 -8.58
N LEU A 27 10.62 -13.44 -7.98
CA LEU A 27 9.86 -14.48 -7.27
C LEU A 27 9.34 -15.56 -8.21
N GLU A 28 8.83 -15.18 -9.39
CA GLU A 28 8.39 -16.12 -10.42
C GLU A 28 9.54 -17.02 -10.91
N ARG A 29 10.73 -16.44 -11.15
CA ARG A 29 11.94 -17.20 -11.51
C ARG A 29 12.39 -18.15 -10.42
N ALA A 30 12.13 -17.82 -9.16
CA ALA A 30 12.40 -18.68 -8.01
C ALA A 30 11.32 -19.77 -7.82
N GLY A 31 10.34 -19.88 -8.73
CA GLY A 31 9.27 -20.87 -8.65
C GLY A 31 8.10 -20.48 -7.75
N MET A 32 7.95 -19.18 -7.46
CA MET A 32 6.87 -18.62 -6.66
C MET A 32 5.97 -17.69 -7.50
N PRO A 33 5.10 -18.23 -8.35
CA PRO A 33 4.13 -17.42 -9.08
C PRO A 33 3.09 -16.87 -8.13
N LEU A 34 2.87 -15.55 -8.15
CA LEU A 34 2.10 -14.90 -7.10
C LEU A 34 0.62 -14.72 -7.42
N GLY A 35 0.18 -14.79 -8.68
CA GLY A 35 -1.24 -14.78 -9.10
C GLY A 35 -2.09 -13.61 -8.58
N ALA A 36 -1.48 -12.68 -7.86
CA ALA A 36 -2.10 -11.61 -7.13
C ALA A 36 -2.15 -10.37 -8.01
N GLU A 37 -3.21 -9.59 -7.81
CA GLU A 37 -3.27 -8.24 -8.35
C GLU A 37 -2.12 -7.41 -7.78
N ARG A 38 -1.63 -6.43 -8.54
CA ARG A 38 -0.50 -5.59 -8.14
C ARG A 38 -0.85 -4.12 -8.16
N LEU A 39 -0.23 -3.37 -7.26
CA LEU A 39 -0.25 -1.92 -7.21
C LEU A 39 1.19 -1.41 -7.13
N ASP A 40 1.59 -0.63 -8.12
CA ASP A 40 2.93 -0.04 -8.18
C ASP A 40 2.91 1.42 -7.69
N THR A 41 3.63 1.69 -6.61
CA THR A 41 3.75 3.04 -6.07
C THR A 41 4.57 3.98 -6.95
N ALA A 42 5.43 3.47 -7.84
CA ALA A 42 6.13 4.29 -8.82
C ALA A 42 5.15 4.83 -9.88
N ASP A 43 4.24 3.98 -10.38
CA ASP A 43 3.19 4.39 -11.31
C ASP A 43 2.27 5.43 -10.66
N LEU A 44 1.82 5.17 -9.43
CA LEU A 44 1.01 6.14 -8.67
C LEU A 44 1.74 7.48 -8.48
N ALA A 45 3.02 7.44 -8.12
CA ALA A 45 3.82 8.65 -7.94
C ALA A 45 3.95 9.44 -9.25
N SER A 46 4.11 8.77 -10.39
CA SER A 46 4.22 9.43 -11.71
C SER A 46 2.97 10.23 -12.08
N ILE A 47 1.79 9.77 -11.63
CA ILE A 47 0.52 10.44 -11.85
C ILE A 47 0.30 11.57 -10.84
N LEU A 48 0.55 11.30 -9.56
CA LEU A 48 0.21 12.20 -8.46
C LEU A 48 1.26 13.29 -8.23
N LEU A 49 2.51 13.04 -8.61
CA LEU A 49 3.66 13.93 -8.42
C LEU A 49 4.40 14.13 -9.76
N PRO A 50 3.74 14.63 -10.82
CA PRO A 50 4.29 14.66 -12.17
C PRO A 50 5.55 15.53 -12.31
N SER A 51 5.81 16.42 -11.35
CA SER A 51 6.97 17.30 -11.30
C SER A 51 8.08 16.81 -10.34
N ALA A 52 7.99 15.57 -9.84
CA ALA A 52 9.03 15.00 -8.99
C ALA A 52 10.37 14.92 -9.75
N ALA A 53 11.47 15.27 -9.07
CA ALA A 53 12.81 15.23 -9.67
C ALA A 53 13.30 13.80 -9.95
N SER A 54 12.76 12.80 -9.24
CA SER A 54 13.01 11.38 -9.46
C SER A 54 11.88 10.57 -8.84
N TYR A 55 11.57 9.43 -9.46
CA TYR A 55 10.62 8.45 -8.95
C TYR A 55 11.29 7.29 -8.21
N ALA A 56 12.59 7.38 -7.90
CA ALA A 56 13.23 6.36 -7.07
C ALA A 56 12.64 6.38 -5.65
N LEU A 57 12.33 5.20 -5.10
CA LEU A 57 11.71 5.03 -3.77
C LEU A 57 12.35 5.91 -2.69
N GLN A 58 13.67 5.84 -2.57
CA GLN A 58 14.42 6.59 -1.55
C GLN A 58 14.32 8.11 -1.74
N ARG A 59 14.20 8.57 -3.00
CA ARG A 59 14.01 10.00 -3.27
C ARG A 59 12.59 10.45 -2.93
N LEU A 60 11.58 9.69 -3.33
CA LEU A 60 10.18 9.96 -2.97
C LEU A 60 9.97 9.95 -1.46
N ALA A 61 10.61 9.00 -0.76
CA ALA A 61 10.61 8.92 0.69
C ALA A 61 11.25 10.17 1.31
N ALA A 62 12.42 10.59 0.84
CA ALA A 62 13.09 11.80 1.32
C ALA A 62 12.25 13.07 1.07
N ASP A 63 11.67 13.22 -0.12
CA ASP A 63 10.80 14.36 -0.47
C ASP A 63 9.53 14.39 0.41
N ALA A 64 9.05 13.21 0.84
CA ALA A 64 7.94 13.06 1.79
C ALA A 64 8.37 13.12 3.28
N ALA A 65 9.65 13.40 3.57
CA ALA A 65 10.23 13.39 4.91
C ALA A 65 10.08 12.05 5.67
N ILE A 66 10.13 10.94 4.95
CA ILE A 66 10.13 9.57 5.47
C ILE A 66 11.58 9.11 5.66
N THR A 67 11.91 8.60 6.85
CA THR A 67 13.27 8.10 7.18
C THR A 67 13.22 6.62 7.56
N PRO A 68 13.52 5.68 6.64
CA PRO A 68 13.48 4.25 6.94
C PRO A 68 14.52 3.87 8.01
N ASP A 69 14.27 2.75 8.71
CA ASP A 69 15.34 2.10 9.49
C ASP A 69 16.39 1.51 8.52
N ALA A 70 17.59 1.22 9.02
CA ALA A 70 18.72 0.74 8.21
C ALA A 70 19.12 -0.71 8.55
N ALA A 71 18.28 -1.44 9.28
CA ALA A 71 18.62 -2.77 9.77
C ALA A 71 18.55 -3.86 8.68
N HIS A 72 17.63 -3.75 7.72
CA HIS A 72 17.29 -4.81 6.77
C HIS A 72 16.79 -4.26 5.41
N ARG A 73 17.69 -4.02 4.46
CA ARG A 73 17.39 -3.40 3.15
C ARG A 73 16.06 -3.81 2.50
N ALA A 74 15.77 -5.10 2.35
CA ALA A 74 14.55 -5.56 1.67
C ALA A 74 13.27 -5.29 2.49
N LEU A 75 13.32 -5.48 3.81
CA LEU A 75 12.20 -5.17 4.70
C LEU A 75 12.00 -3.66 4.80
N ASP A 76 13.10 -2.91 4.89
CA ASP A 76 13.09 -1.45 4.95
C ASP A 76 12.51 -0.87 3.66
N ASP A 77 12.87 -1.37 2.48
CA ASP A 77 12.29 -0.95 1.20
C ASP A 77 10.78 -1.27 1.12
N ALA A 78 10.34 -2.42 1.64
CA ALA A 78 8.92 -2.77 1.70
C ALA A 78 8.13 -1.83 2.64
N ILE A 79 8.67 -1.55 3.83
CA ILE A 79 8.09 -0.59 4.78
C ILE A 79 8.04 0.81 4.15
N THR A 80 9.14 1.24 3.53
CA THR A 80 9.23 2.55 2.86
C THR A 80 8.20 2.67 1.75
N SER A 81 8.02 1.63 0.94
CA SER A 81 7.00 1.58 -0.12
C SER A 81 5.59 1.75 0.44
N ALA A 82 5.28 1.11 1.57
CA ALA A 82 3.99 1.28 2.25
C ALA A 82 3.78 2.70 2.79
N LEU A 83 4.82 3.31 3.35
CA LEU A 83 4.77 4.70 3.83
C LEU A 83 4.56 5.68 2.66
N VAL A 84 5.28 5.48 1.56
CA VAL A 84 5.11 6.25 0.32
C VAL A 84 3.70 6.07 -0.25
N LEU A 85 3.15 4.86 -0.28
CA LEU A 85 1.75 4.65 -0.67
C LEU A 85 0.80 5.50 0.19
N GLY A 86 0.98 5.52 1.51
CA GLY A 86 0.15 6.32 2.39
C GLY A 86 0.30 7.84 2.14
N TYR A 87 1.51 8.31 1.81
CA TYR A 87 1.74 9.69 1.39
C TYR A 87 1.01 10.01 0.08
N LEU A 88 1.14 9.15 -0.94
CA LEU A 88 0.43 9.28 -2.22
C LEU A 88 -1.10 9.27 -2.03
N ALA A 89 -1.61 8.41 -1.16
CA ALA A 89 -3.01 8.38 -0.75
C ALA A 89 -3.47 9.68 -0.08
N LYS A 90 -2.60 10.37 0.66
CA LYS A 90 -2.88 11.72 1.18
C LYS A 90 -2.93 12.74 0.03
N VAL A 91 -1.97 12.72 -0.88
CA VAL A 91 -1.95 13.61 -2.05
C VAL A 91 -3.21 13.44 -2.90
N ALA A 92 -3.59 12.20 -3.20
CA ALA A 92 -4.80 11.89 -3.97
C ALA A 92 -6.08 12.45 -3.32
N ARG A 93 -6.19 12.41 -1.98
CA ARG A 93 -7.37 12.93 -1.24
C ARG A 93 -7.53 14.44 -1.33
N GLU A 94 -6.47 15.19 -1.65
CA GLU A 94 -6.53 16.64 -1.82
C GLU A 94 -6.98 17.04 -3.24
N LEU A 95 -7.08 16.08 -4.18
CA LEU A 95 -7.52 16.35 -5.54
C LEU A 95 -9.05 16.46 -5.62
N PRO A 96 -9.58 17.33 -6.51
CA PRO A 96 -11.02 17.40 -6.77
C PRO A 96 -11.56 16.06 -7.29
N ALA A 97 -12.78 15.70 -6.88
CA ALA A 97 -13.45 14.46 -7.30
C ALA A 97 -13.48 14.30 -8.83
N ALA A 98 -13.74 15.38 -9.58
CA ALA A 98 -13.74 15.35 -11.04
C ALA A 98 -12.37 14.96 -11.62
N VAL A 99 -11.27 15.48 -11.06
CA VAL A 99 -9.91 15.13 -11.50
C VAL A 99 -9.62 13.66 -11.19
N LEU A 100 -9.99 13.18 -10.01
CA LEU A 100 -9.83 11.77 -9.64
C LEU A 100 -10.64 10.84 -10.56
N SER A 101 -11.85 11.22 -10.95
CA SER A 101 -12.67 10.45 -11.90
C SER A 101 -12.04 10.37 -13.28
N GLU A 102 -11.49 11.46 -13.80
CA GLU A 102 -10.77 11.46 -15.08
C GLU A 102 -9.52 10.57 -15.02
N ILE A 103 -8.70 10.71 -13.97
CA ILE A 103 -7.53 9.84 -13.77
C ILE A 103 -7.96 8.38 -13.70
N ALA A 104 -9.01 8.05 -12.95
CA ALA A 104 -9.53 6.69 -12.82
C ALA A 104 -9.93 6.07 -14.17
N ALA A 105 -10.47 6.88 -15.10
CA ALA A 105 -10.84 6.42 -16.44
C ALA A 105 -9.62 6.00 -17.29
N PHE A 106 -8.49 6.69 -17.14
CA PHE A 106 -7.25 6.36 -17.87
C PHE A 106 -6.37 5.34 -17.14
N ALA A 107 -6.48 5.24 -15.82
CA ALA A 107 -5.66 4.36 -14.98
C ALA A 107 -5.82 2.86 -15.28
N GLU A 108 -6.91 2.45 -15.94
CA GLU A 108 -7.11 1.08 -16.45
C GLU A 108 -5.97 0.61 -17.36
N LEU A 109 -5.33 1.54 -18.09
CA LEU A 109 -4.21 1.24 -18.97
C LEU A 109 -2.95 0.78 -18.22
N LEU A 110 -2.84 1.13 -16.94
CA LEU A 110 -1.71 0.77 -16.07
C LEU A 110 -2.00 -0.50 -15.24
N GLY A 111 -3.27 -0.89 -15.17
CA GLY A 111 -3.72 -2.12 -14.54
C GLY A 111 -4.83 -1.91 -13.51
N PRO A 112 -5.50 -2.99 -13.12
CA PRO A 112 -6.70 -2.93 -12.30
C PRO A 112 -6.44 -2.34 -10.91
N GLY A 113 -5.26 -2.61 -10.32
CA GLY A 113 -4.94 -2.09 -8.98
C GLY A 113 -4.83 -0.57 -8.97
N THR A 114 -4.18 0.01 -9.98
CA THR A 114 -4.04 1.46 -10.15
C THR A 114 -5.40 2.11 -10.42
N ALA A 115 -6.22 1.51 -11.30
CA ALA A 115 -7.56 2.00 -11.58
C ALA A 115 -8.44 2.02 -10.32
N GLU A 116 -8.43 0.92 -9.57
CA GLU A 116 -9.20 0.78 -8.34
C GLU A 116 -8.76 1.77 -7.26
N PHE A 117 -7.46 2.06 -7.14
CA PHE A 117 -6.95 3.10 -6.25
C PHE A 117 -7.61 4.45 -6.52
N PHE A 118 -7.68 4.88 -7.77
CA PHE A 118 -8.27 6.17 -8.13
C PHE A 118 -9.80 6.18 -8.07
N LYS A 119 -10.45 5.07 -8.42
CA LYS A 119 -11.92 4.91 -8.27
C LYS A 119 -12.35 5.05 -6.81
N ASP A 120 -11.64 4.39 -5.91
CA ASP A 120 -11.91 4.46 -4.49
C ASP A 120 -11.66 5.87 -3.93
N ALA A 121 -10.55 6.51 -4.33
CA ALA A 121 -10.27 7.91 -3.97
C ALA A 121 -11.38 8.87 -4.45
N ALA A 122 -11.85 8.73 -5.70
CA ALA A 122 -12.93 9.53 -6.27
C ALA A 122 -14.25 9.32 -5.51
N SER A 123 -14.59 8.07 -5.21
CA SER A 123 -15.78 7.70 -4.44
C SER A 123 -15.79 8.37 -3.06
N VAL A 124 -14.67 8.31 -2.34
CA VAL A 124 -14.55 8.94 -1.02
C VAL A 124 -14.63 10.47 -1.10
N ALA A 125 -14.03 11.09 -2.13
CA ALA A 125 -14.13 12.53 -2.35
C ALA A 125 -15.58 12.98 -2.61
N LEU A 126 -16.34 12.21 -3.41
CA LEU A 126 -17.76 12.48 -3.67
C LEU A 126 -18.61 12.39 -2.41
N VAL A 127 -18.42 11.32 -1.62
CA VAL A 127 -19.14 11.13 -0.34
C VAL A 127 -18.82 12.25 0.63
N GLY A 128 -17.55 12.67 0.72
CA GLY A 128 -17.13 13.80 1.54
C GLY A 128 -17.82 15.11 1.11
N ALA A 129 -17.84 15.38 -0.19
CA ALA A 129 -18.48 16.57 -0.74
C ALA A 129 -19.99 16.62 -0.44
N TRP A 130 -20.70 15.50 -0.52
CA TRP A 130 -22.12 15.43 -0.14
C TRP A 130 -22.34 15.63 1.36
N ALA A 131 -21.48 15.08 2.20
CA ALA A 131 -21.56 15.29 3.65
C ALA A 131 -21.32 16.77 4.03
N ASP A 132 -20.47 17.47 3.30
CA ASP A 132 -20.21 18.91 3.50
C ASP A 132 -21.40 19.77 3.07
N ASP A 133 -22.06 19.43 1.96
CA ASP A 133 -23.32 20.08 1.54
C ASP A 133 -24.41 19.93 2.60
N ALA A 134 -24.59 18.70 3.11
CA ALA A 134 -25.57 18.42 4.15
C ALA A 134 -25.29 19.19 5.47
N ARG A 135 -24.03 19.56 5.71
CA ARG A 135 -23.59 20.36 6.87
C ARG A 135 -23.56 21.86 6.61
N GLY A 136 -23.88 22.32 5.40
CA GLY A 136 -23.83 23.73 5.04
C GLY A 136 -22.43 24.34 5.09
N VAL A 137 -21.38 23.52 4.93
CA VAL A 137 -20.00 24.02 4.90
C VAL A 137 -19.81 24.77 3.57
N PRO A 138 -19.49 26.08 3.57
CA PRO A 138 -19.40 26.84 2.34
C PRO A 138 -18.30 26.27 1.43
N ARG A 139 -18.70 25.78 0.25
CA ARG A 139 -17.77 25.40 -0.81
C ARG A 139 -17.16 26.66 -1.40
N GLY A 140 -15.94 26.99 -0.97
CA GLY A 140 -15.16 28.06 -1.59
C GLY A 140 -14.91 27.72 -3.06
N ALA A 141 -15.48 28.53 -3.97
CA ALA A 141 -15.12 28.54 -5.38
C ALA A 141 -13.70 29.08 -5.54
N ALA A 142 -12.70 28.26 -5.27
CA ALA A 142 -11.30 28.53 -5.61
C ALA A 142 -10.91 27.62 -6.77
N GLY A 143 -10.98 28.16 -7.97
CA GLY A 143 -10.39 27.57 -9.17
C GLY A 143 -8.91 27.29 -8.98
N VAL A 144 -8.45 26.22 -9.64
CA VAL A 144 -7.09 25.96 -10.15
C VAL A 144 -5.99 26.89 -9.62
N ALA A 145 -5.65 26.75 -8.33
CA ALA A 145 -4.35 27.11 -7.73
C ALA A 145 -4.46 26.92 -6.21
N ARG A 146 -4.33 25.68 -5.74
CA ARG A 146 -3.99 25.42 -4.35
C ARG A 146 -2.53 24.96 -4.34
N ALA A 147 -1.70 25.71 -3.62
CA ALA A 147 -0.26 25.50 -3.55
C ALA A 147 0.11 24.03 -3.27
N ALA A 148 1.28 23.62 -3.79
CA ALA A 148 1.85 22.30 -3.51
C ALA A 148 1.74 21.98 -2.02
N PRO A 149 1.34 20.74 -1.64
CA PRO A 149 1.11 20.39 -0.26
C PRO A 149 2.37 20.69 0.57
N SER A 150 2.25 21.62 1.52
CA SER A 150 3.32 21.94 2.45
C SER A 150 3.66 20.69 3.27
N THR A 151 4.95 20.33 3.28
CA THR A 151 5.51 19.22 4.04
C THR A 151 5.11 19.34 5.52
N PRO A 152 4.45 18.34 6.12
CA PRO A 152 4.21 18.37 7.55
C PRO A 152 5.54 18.16 8.27
N SER A 153 5.95 19.17 9.03
CA SER A 153 7.02 19.06 10.02
C SER A 153 6.55 18.20 11.19
N SER A 154 6.68 16.88 11.09
CA SER A 154 6.98 15.95 12.19
C SER A 154 6.60 14.50 11.83
N LEU A 155 7.51 13.79 11.16
CA LEU A 155 7.62 12.33 11.26
C LEU A 155 9.07 12.01 11.63
N GLN A 156 9.48 12.40 12.85
CA GLN A 156 10.77 12.01 13.39
C GLN A 156 10.68 10.59 13.98
N GLY A 157 11.60 9.73 13.51
CA GLY A 157 12.15 8.56 14.21
C GLY A 157 11.16 7.55 14.80
N GLY A 158 11.03 6.37 14.17
CA GLY A 158 10.66 5.13 14.85
C GLY A 158 9.18 4.87 15.13
N HIS A 159 8.26 5.75 14.74
CA HIS A 159 6.82 5.61 15.00
C HIS A 159 5.99 5.12 13.78
N TRP A 160 6.51 4.19 12.96
CA TRP A 160 5.72 3.55 11.87
C TRP A 160 4.47 2.85 12.42
N HIS A 161 4.55 2.33 13.65
CA HIS A 161 3.43 1.72 14.35
C HIS A 161 2.27 2.69 14.60
N ALA A 162 2.52 3.99 14.78
CA ALA A 162 1.45 4.99 14.97
C ALA A 162 0.76 5.30 13.63
N TYR A 163 1.52 5.44 12.56
CA TYR A 163 1.00 5.64 11.20
C TYR A 163 0.14 4.45 10.72
N LEU A 164 0.60 3.21 10.97
CA LEU A 164 -0.17 1.98 10.73
C LEU A 164 -1.29 1.73 11.76
N SER A 165 -1.36 2.50 12.85
CA SER A 165 -2.48 2.43 13.81
C SER A 165 -3.61 3.39 13.46
N ASP A 166 -3.28 4.53 12.86
CA ASP A 166 -4.25 5.49 12.31
C ASP A 166 -4.95 4.92 11.06
N MET A 167 -4.22 4.18 10.22
CA MET A 167 -4.82 3.22 9.30
C MET A 167 -5.32 2.04 10.14
N ARG A 168 -6.60 1.98 10.51
CA ARG A 168 -7.17 0.85 11.30
C ARG A 168 -7.00 -0.50 10.57
N ILE A 169 -5.80 -1.07 10.63
CA ILE A 169 -5.49 -2.45 10.26
C ILE A 169 -5.87 -3.27 11.49
N ALA A 170 -6.93 -4.06 11.35
CA ALA A 170 -7.43 -4.91 12.42
C ALA A 170 -6.32 -5.83 12.91
N ARG A 171 -5.83 -5.58 14.12
CA ARG A 171 -5.05 -6.57 14.86
C ARG A 171 -5.99 -7.73 15.16
N SER A 172 -5.97 -8.78 14.35
CA SER A 172 -6.50 -10.07 14.78
C SER A 172 -5.53 -10.60 15.84
N SER A 173 -5.87 -10.37 17.10
CA SER A 173 -5.24 -11.02 18.23
C SER A 173 -5.55 -12.52 18.16
N GLY A 174 -4.71 -13.28 17.46
CA GLY A 174 -4.71 -14.73 17.50
C GLY A 174 -4.27 -15.19 18.89
N SER A 175 -5.23 -15.45 19.78
CA SER A 175 -4.96 -16.11 21.06
C SER A 175 -4.43 -17.52 20.76
N SER A 176 -3.13 -17.70 20.92
CA SER A 176 -2.48 -19.01 20.99
C SER A 176 -3.02 -19.76 22.21
N ARG A 177 -4.05 -20.59 22.02
CA ARG A 177 -4.37 -21.64 22.98
C ARG A 177 -3.39 -22.79 22.78
N ARG A 178 -2.35 -22.78 23.62
CA ARG A 178 -1.58 -23.97 23.98
C ARG A 178 -2.54 -25.10 24.33
N ARG A 179 -2.47 -26.22 23.62
CA ARG A 179 -2.89 -27.53 24.11
C ARG A 179 -1.66 -28.41 24.24
N SER A 180 -1.30 -28.69 25.49
CA SER A 180 -0.29 -29.66 25.88
C SER A 180 -0.91 -31.06 26.03
N SER A 181 -0.24 -32.02 25.38
CA SER A 181 -0.01 -33.43 25.75
C SER A 181 -1.17 -34.37 26.10
N ALA A 182 -1.27 -35.46 25.31
CA ALA A 182 -1.41 -36.82 25.84
C ALA A 182 -0.70 -37.84 24.90
N ARG A 183 -0.12 -38.87 25.55
CA ARG A 183 0.88 -39.87 25.12
C ARG A 183 0.57 -40.76 23.89
N SER A 184 1.67 -41.25 23.29
CA SER A 184 1.86 -42.28 22.24
C SER A 184 1.39 -43.71 22.62
N PRO A 185 1.42 -44.71 21.70
CA PRO A 185 2.69 -45.42 21.36
C PRO A 185 2.89 -45.90 19.90
N LYS A 186 4.19 -45.87 19.51
CA LYS A 186 4.96 -46.76 18.62
C LYS A 186 4.30 -47.43 17.40
N ALA A 187 4.85 -47.11 16.21
CA ALA A 187 5.16 -48.12 15.19
C ALA A 187 6.40 -47.69 14.41
N ALA A 188 7.48 -48.49 14.54
CA ALA A 188 8.67 -48.39 13.73
C ALA A 188 8.38 -48.89 12.31
N ARG A 189 8.86 -48.20 11.28
CA ARG A 189 9.18 -48.80 9.98
C ARG A 189 10.31 -48.02 9.30
N SER A 190 11.34 -48.78 8.97
CA SER A 190 12.64 -48.43 8.40
C SER A 190 12.55 -47.82 7.00
N TRP A 191 13.25 -46.72 6.76
CA TRP A 191 13.60 -46.23 5.42
C TRP A 191 14.89 -46.93 4.94
N ARG A 192 14.80 -47.71 3.86
CA ARG A 192 15.96 -48.18 3.09
C ARG A 192 16.22 -47.19 1.95
N ARG A 193 17.46 -46.74 1.81
CA ARG A 193 17.98 -46.08 0.60
C ARG A 193 18.24 -47.13 -0.49
N PRO A 194 18.05 -46.83 -1.78
CA PRO A 194 18.77 -47.52 -2.84
C PRO A 194 20.06 -46.77 -3.16
N GLU A 195 21.18 -47.49 -3.12
CA GLU A 195 22.47 -47.09 -3.67
C GLU A 195 22.45 -47.19 -5.20
N ARG A 196 23.37 -46.45 -5.82
CA ARG A 196 23.61 -46.43 -7.26
C ARG A 196 24.27 -47.73 -7.71
N GLU A 197 23.91 -48.18 -8.92
CA GLU A 197 24.81 -48.65 -9.99
C GLU A 197 24.07 -48.52 -11.32
#